data_AF-A0A496U3T5-F1
#
_entry.id   AF-A0A496U3T5-F1
#
_cell.length_a   1.000
_cell.length_b   1.000
_cell.length_c   1.000
_cell.angle_alpha   90.00
_cell.angle_beta   90.00
_cell.angle_gamma   90.00
#
_symmetry.space_group_name_H-M   'P 1'
#
loop_
_entity.id
_entity.type
_entity.pdbx_description
1 polymer ?
#
loop_
_entity_poly.entity_id
_entity_poly.type
_entity_poly.pdbx_seq_one_letter_code
_entity_poly.pdbx_strand_id
1 'polypeptide(L)'
;MRRLSIFTLFFFILPLSLYSSTTFVRDYGGLRHDEGWGCVEVEDGYLIVGTTYSYEDTIGDIFLLKVDRDGDEVLMRRYGLRSYEERGRAIVRSGSGYGIGGVGSGGWGDFYLIRLDSLYNVEWQYWYGGSRSDWLWDMD
;
A
#
# COMPACT_ATOMS: atom_id res chain seq x y z
N MET A 1 12.55 65.23 -35.83
CA MET A 1 12.04 64.03 -36.52
C MET A 1 12.10 62.85 -35.56
N ARG A 2 11.06 62.01 -35.60
CA ARG A 2 10.71 60.80 -34.81
C ARG A 2 11.91 59.89 -34.48
N ARG A 3 11.97 59.18 -33.33
CA ARG A 3 11.13 58.02 -32.98
C ARG A 3 11.05 57.73 -31.46
N LEU A 4 9.87 57.25 -31.06
CA LEU A 4 9.52 56.46 -29.86
C LEU A 4 10.45 55.24 -29.65
N SER A 5 10.61 54.78 -28.39
CA SER A 5 10.07 53.46 -27.98
C SER A 5 10.22 53.16 -26.49
N ILE A 6 9.20 52.45 -26.02
CA ILE A 6 8.80 52.08 -24.65
C ILE A 6 9.40 50.72 -24.25
N PHE A 7 9.61 50.53 -22.93
CA PHE A 7 9.69 49.29 -22.15
C PHE A 7 10.60 48.14 -22.60
N THR A 8 11.42 47.62 -21.68
CA THR A 8 11.06 46.33 -21.03
C THR A 8 11.78 46.21 -19.68
N LEU A 9 11.00 46.18 -18.60
CA LEU A 9 11.41 45.69 -17.29
C LEU A 9 11.69 44.18 -17.45
N PHE A 10 12.95 43.76 -17.36
CA PHE A 10 13.30 42.34 -17.38
C PHE A 10 12.94 41.74 -16.02
N PHE A 11 11.69 41.29 -15.89
CA PHE A 11 11.30 40.31 -14.89
C PHE A 11 12.07 39.02 -15.19
N PHE A 12 13.10 38.72 -14.40
CA PHE A 12 13.65 37.38 -14.33
C PHE A 12 12.57 36.49 -13.70
N ILE A 13 11.69 35.95 -14.53
CA ILE A 13 10.87 34.80 -14.16
C ILE A 13 11.84 33.63 -14.14
N LEU A 14 12.51 33.44 -13.01
CA LEU A 14 13.12 32.16 -12.70
C LEU A 14 11.99 31.13 -12.73
N PRO A 15 12.08 30.05 -13.52
CA PRO A 15 11.23 28.91 -13.29
C PRO A 15 11.55 28.44 -11.87
N LEU A 16 10.63 28.70 -10.94
CA LEU A 16 10.70 28.16 -9.60
C LEU A 16 10.82 26.65 -9.79
N SER A 17 12.01 26.11 -9.58
CA SER A 17 12.21 24.68 -9.51
C SER A 17 11.32 24.22 -8.37
N LEU A 18 10.20 23.58 -8.73
CA LEU A 18 9.29 22.94 -7.78
C LEU A 18 10.12 21.88 -7.06
N TYR A 19 10.69 22.24 -5.92
CA TYR A 19 11.12 21.26 -4.96
C TYR A 19 9.85 20.48 -4.63
N SER A 20 9.82 19.20 -4.97
CA SER A 20 8.87 18.27 -4.35
C SER A 20 9.25 18.26 -2.86
N SER A 21 8.67 19.19 -2.10
CA SER A 21 8.77 19.16 -0.66
C SER A 21 7.91 17.98 -0.22
N THR A 22 8.52 17.03 0.47
CA THR A 22 7.78 15.98 1.18
C THR A 22 6.64 16.62 1.96
N THR A 23 5.39 16.34 1.55
CA THR A 23 4.20 16.95 2.16
C THR A 23 3.96 16.39 3.56
N PHE A 24 4.25 15.11 3.77
CA PHE A 24 4.29 14.47 5.08
C PHE A 24 5.25 13.29 5.12
N VAL A 25 5.70 12.96 6.32
CA VAL A 25 6.27 11.67 6.67
C VAL A 25 5.48 11.15 7.88
N ARG A 26 5.13 9.87 7.83
CA ARG A 26 4.40 9.17 8.87
C ARG A 26 4.97 7.76 8.98
N ASP A 27 5.06 7.29 10.20
CA ASP A 27 5.43 5.90 10.51
C ASP A 27 4.18 5.17 10.96
N TYR A 28 3.97 3.97 10.44
CA TYR A 28 2.81 3.12 10.74
C TYR A 28 3.29 1.74 11.18
N GLY A 29 2.58 1.15 12.13
CA GLY A 29 2.95 -0.13 12.73
C GLY A 29 2.86 -0.08 14.25
N GLY A 30 3.38 -1.11 14.90
CA GLY A 30 3.41 -1.24 16.36
C GLY A 30 4.81 -1.41 16.92
N LEU A 31 4.91 -2.11 18.06
CA LEU A 31 6.17 -2.22 18.82
C LEU A 31 7.15 -3.26 18.25
N ARG A 32 6.73 -4.07 17.28
CA ARG A 32 7.55 -5.12 16.67
C ARG A 32 7.81 -4.79 15.20
N HIS A 33 8.29 -5.78 14.48
CA HIS A 33 8.58 -5.65 13.06
C HIS A 33 7.28 -5.53 12.26
N ASP A 34 7.24 -4.61 11.31
CA ASP A 34 6.15 -4.38 10.38
C ASP A 34 6.76 -3.98 9.03
N GLU A 35 6.21 -4.48 7.93
CA GLU A 35 6.71 -4.23 6.58
C GLU A 35 5.58 -3.78 5.67
N GLY A 36 5.76 -2.69 4.92
CA GLY A 36 4.88 -2.30 3.81
C GLY A 36 5.45 -2.77 2.48
N TRP A 37 4.62 -3.35 1.60
CA TRP A 37 5.06 -3.98 0.35
C TRP A 37 4.33 -3.46 -0.89
N GLY A 38 3.01 -3.29 -0.82
CA GLY A 38 2.20 -2.83 -1.95
C GLY A 38 1.35 -1.64 -1.57
N CYS A 39 1.03 -0.78 -2.53
CA CYS A 39 0.08 0.30 -2.32
C CYS A 39 -0.74 0.60 -3.58
N VAL A 40 -1.96 1.10 -3.36
CA VAL A 40 -2.83 1.62 -4.42
C VAL A 40 -3.45 2.93 -3.98
N GLU A 41 -3.59 3.88 -4.91
CA GLU A 41 -4.32 5.11 -4.67
C GLU A 41 -5.82 4.84 -4.57
N VAL A 42 -6.48 5.52 -3.64
CA VAL A 42 -7.93 5.59 -3.53
C VAL A 42 -8.45 7.01 -3.54
N GLU A 43 -9.76 7.17 -3.75
CA GLU A 43 -10.38 8.47 -3.98
C GLU A 43 -9.95 9.49 -2.90
N ASP A 44 -10.01 9.06 -1.64
CA ASP A 44 -9.76 9.88 -0.45
C ASP A 44 -8.42 9.56 0.24
N GLY A 45 -7.47 8.89 -0.42
CA GLY A 45 -6.18 8.57 0.17
C GLY A 45 -5.46 7.39 -0.47
N TYR A 46 -4.89 6.51 0.36
CA TYR A 46 -4.10 5.37 -0.11
C TYR A 46 -4.43 4.12 0.69
N LEU A 47 -4.38 2.96 0.04
CA LEU A 47 -4.33 1.67 0.70
C LEU A 47 -2.92 1.11 0.60
N ILE A 48 -2.41 0.62 1.71
CA ILE A 48 -1.09 0.02 1.84
C ILE A 48 -1.30 -1.39 2.37
N VAL A 49 -0.64 -2.35 1.73
CA VAL A 49 -0.60 -3.73 2.18
C VAL A 49 0.80 -4.12 2.62
N GLY A 50 0.86 -4.98 3.61
CA GLY A 50 2.11 -5.39 4.22
C GLY A 50 1.96 -6.60 5.12
N THR A 51 2.93 -6.78 6.00
CA THR A 51 2.93 -7.81 7.04
C THR A 51 3.15 -7.15 8.39
N THR A 52 2.36 -7.54 9.40
CA THR A 52 2.54 -7.08 10.78
C THR A 52 2.85 -8.23 11.73
N TYR A 53 3.82 -8.03 12.62
CA TYR A 53 4.15 -8.95 13.72
C TYR A 53 3.83 -8.34 15.10
N SER A 54 3.25 -7.14 15.10
CA SER A 54 3.11 -6.25 16.27
C SER A 54 1.90 -6.51 17.16
N TYR A 55 0.99 -7.40 16.76
CA TYR A 55 -0.27 -7.66 17.49
C TYR A 55 -0.27 -9.06 18.13
N GLU A 56 -1.14 -9.29 19.12
CA GLU A 56 -1.14 -10.53 19.93
C GLU A 56 -1.43 -11.80 19.09
N ASP A 57 -0.77 -12.91 19.46
CA ASP A 57 -0.95 -14.27 18.93
C ASP A 57 -0.77 -14.48 17.41
N THR A 58 -0.13 -13.53 16.73
CA THR A 58 0.22 -13.65 15.31
C THR A 58 1.71 -13.94 15.11
N ILE A 59 2.00 -14.78 14.11
CA ILE A 59 3.36 -15.06 13.61
C ILE A 59 3.63 -14.33 12.28
N GLY A 60 2.80 -13.31 11.96
CA GLY A 60 2.79 -12.55 10.73
C GLY A 60 1.39 -12.56 10.11
N ASP A 61 0.68 -11.43 10.20
CA ASP A 61 -0.62 -11.25 9.52
C ASP A 61 -0.45 -10.28 8.34
N ILE A 62 -1.28 -10.45 7.31
CA ILE A 62 -1.43 -9.42 6.28
C ILE A 62 -2.01 -8.18 6.93
N PHE A 63 -1.29 -7.07 6.79
CA PHE A 63 -1.69 -5.77 7.28
C PHE A 63 -2.25 -4.94 6.13
N LEU A 64 -3.50 -4.50 6.24
CA LEU A 64 -4.10 -3.52 5.33
C LEU A 64 -4.34 -2.22 6.08
N LEU A 65 -3.71 -1.16 5.60
CA LEU A 65 -3.80 0.18 6.16
C LEU A 65 -4.40 1.12 5.12
N LYS A 66 -5.44 1.85 5.52
CA LYS A 66 -5.97 3.01 4.79
C LYS A 66 -5.49 4.28 5.48
N VAL A 67 -4.86 5.15 4.71
CA VAL A 67 -4.51 6.50 5.13
C VAL A 67 -5.25 7.52 4.25
N ASP A 68 -5.47 8.72 4.76
CA ASP A 68 -6.01 9.83 3.96
C ASP A 68 -4.91 10.51 3.11
N ARG A 69 -5.25 11.64 2.48
CA ARG A 69 -4.33 12.41 1.61
C ARG A 69 -3.20 13.10 2.38
N ASP A 70 -3.38 13.32 3.68
CA ASP A 70 -2.41 13.93 4.57
C ASP A 70 -1.57 12.87 5.33
N GLY A 71 -1.86 11.59 5.08
CA GLY A 71 -1.18 10.45 5.67
C GLY A 71 -1.73 10.06 7.04
N ASP A 72 -2.86 10.58 7.48
CA ASP A 72 -3.41 10.18 8.77
C ASP A 72 -4.15 8.83 8.64
N GLU A 73 -3.99 7.96 9.64
CA GLU A 73 -4.60 6.63 9.64
C GLU A 73 -6.12 6.74 9.71
N VAL A 74 -6.80 6.13 8.73
CA VAL A 74 -8.27 6.08 8.66
C VAL A 74 -8.79 4.73 9.11
N LEU A 75 -8.11 3.65 8.72
CA LEU A 75 -8.54 2.29 9.00
C LEU A 75 -7.36 1.32 8.94
N MET A 76 -7.40 0.35 9.83
CA MET A 76 -6.49 -0.78 9.82
C MET A 76 -7.28 -2.10 9.90
N ARG A 77 -6.82 -3.09 9.13
CA ARG A 77 -7.31 -4.47 9.12
C ARG A 77 -6.13 -5.43 9.12
N ARG A 78 -6.34 -6.58 9.77
CA ARG A 78 -5.43 -7.72 9.73
C ARG A 78 -6.15 -8.92 9.15
N TYR A 79 -5.47 -9.64 8.27
CA TYR A 79 -5.95 -10.89 7.69
C TYR A 79 -4.87 -11.95 7.92
N GLY A 80 -5.19 -12.90 8.79
CA GLY A 80 -4.29 -14.00 9.12
C GLY A 80 -5.07 -15.07 9.87
N LEU A 81 -4.54 -16.29 9.86
CA LEU A 81 -5.08 -17.41 10.63
C LEU A 81 -4.18 -17.67 11.83
N ARG A 82 -4.78 -18.13 12.93
CA ARG A 82 -4.01 -18.45 14.13
C ARG A 82 -2.96 -19.52 13.81
N SER A 83 -1.71 -19.24 14.20
CA SER A 83 -0.55 -20.14 14.02
C SER A 83 -0.05 -20.29 12.57
N TYR A 84 -0.54 -19.47 11.65
CA TYR A 84 -0.02 -19.39 10.28
C TYR A 84 0.61 -18.02 10.03
N GLU A 85 1.62 -18.00 9.18
CA GLU A 85 2.26 -16.77 8.72
C GLU A 85 1.70 -16.43 7.34
N GLU A 86 0.92 -15.35 7.30
CA GLU A 86 0.42 -14.75 6.07
C GLU A 86 1.10 -13.40 5.85
N ARG A 87 1.83 -13.28 4.74
CA ARG A 87 2.58 -12.07 4.38
C ARG A 87 1.95 -11.38 3.19
N GLY A 88 1.55 -10.13 3.34
CA GLY A 88 1.00 -9.32 2.26
C GLY A 88 2.11 -8.74 1.42
N ARG A 89 2.05 -8.95 0.09
CA ARG A 89 3.10 -8.49 -0.85
C ARG A 89 2.60 -7.53 -1.92
N ALA A 90 1.39 -7.71 -2.40
CA ALA A 90 0.82 -6.86 -3.43
C ALA A 90 -0.66 -6.61 -3.18
N ILE A 91 -1.13 -5.45 -3.64
CA ILE A 91 -2.54 -5.08 -3.60
C ILE A 91 -2.92 -4.43 -4.93
N VAL A 92 -4.07 -4.82 -5.47
CA VAL A 92 -4.62 -4.27 -6.71
C VAL A 92 -6.09 -3.92 -6.53
N ARG A 93 -6.52 -2.86 -7.24
CA ARG A 93 -7.95 -2.60 -7.44
C ARG A 93 -8.52 -3.64 -8.39
N SER A 94 -9.68 -4.20 -8.07
CA SER A 94 -10.34 -5.17 -8.95
C SER A 94 -11.86 -5.01 -8.85
N GLY A 95 -12.49 -4.49 -9.91
CA GLY A 95 -13.92 -4.16 -9.92
C GLY A 95 -14.30 -3.21 -8.78
N SER A 96 -15.29 -3.59 -7.99
CA SER A 96 -15.75 -2.83 -6.81
C SER A 96 -14.88 -3.01 -5.56
N GLY A 97 -13.89 -3.90 -5.59
CA GLY A 97 -13.13 -4.29 -4.40
C GLY A 97 -11.63 -4.36 -4.67
N TYR A 98 -10.93 -5.18 -3.90
CA TYR A 98 -9.47 -5.27 -3.94
C TYR A 98 -9.01 -6.73 -4.00
N GLY A 99 -7.87 -6.97 -4.63
CA GLY A 99 -7.13 -8.23 -4.55
C GLY A 99 -5.86 -8.01 -3.75
N ILE A 100 -5.56 -8.91 -2.82
CA ILE A 100 -4.28 -8.94 -2.10
C ILE A 100 -3.60 -10.26 -2.43
N GLY A 101 -2.33 -10.18 -2.82
CA GLY A 101 -1.46 -11.32 -3.06
C GLY A 101 -0.33 -11.37 -2.05
N GLY A 102 0.07 -12.57 -1.68
CA GLY A 102 1.06 -12.79 -0.65
C GLY A 102 1.55 -14.23 -0.57
N VAL A 103 2.21 -14.53 0.53
CA VAL A 103 2.63 -15.89 0.89
C VAL A 103 1.81 -16.31 2.10
N GLY A 104 1.21 -17.49 2.07
CA GLY A 104 0.50 -18.07 3.20
C GLY A 104 1.09 -19.42 3.58
N SER A 105 1.18 -19.71 4.88
CA SER A 105 1.81 -20.94 5.36
C SER A 105 0.86 -22.15 5.41
N GLY A 106 -0.14 -22.23 4.54
CA GLY A 106 -1.02 -23.41 4.37
C GLY A 106 -0.31 -24.70 3.90
N GLY A 107 1.03 -24.70 3.89
CA GLY A 107 1.96 -25.66 3.30
C GLY A 107 3.40 -25.16 3.45
N TRP A 108 4.32 -25.57 2.55
CA TRP A 108 5.72 -25.11 2.51
C TRP A 108 5.87 -23.68 1.95
N GLY A 109 4.94 -22.78 2.27
CA GLY A 109 4.83 -21.43 1.69
C GLY A 109 4.14 -21.49 0.34
N ASP A 110 2.82 -21.41 0.34
CA ASP A 110 2.02 -21.38 -0.89
C ASP A 110 1.65 -19.94 -1.23
N PHE A 111 1.34 -19.70 -2.51
CA PHE A 111 0.78 -18.44 -2.93
C PHE A 111 -0.58 -18.24 -2.26
N TYR A 112 -0.78 -17.11 -1.60
CA TYR A 112 -2.01 -16.77 -0.92
C TYR A 112 -2.68 -15.56 -1.57
N LEU A 113 -3.96 -15.71 -1.91
CA LEU A 113 -4.74 -14.73 -2.62
C LEU A 113 -6.02 -14.44 -1.84
N ILE A 114 -6.22 -13.17 -1.50
CA ILE A 114 -7.43 -12.69 -0.84
C ILE A 114 -8.18 -11.76 -1.79
N ARG A 115 -9.49 -11.98 -1.89
CA ARG A 115 -10.41 -11.02 -2.47
C ARG A 115 -11.15 -10.28 -1.37
N LEU A 116 -11.13 -8.95 -1.46
CA LEU A 116 -11.87 -8.06 -0.58
C LEU A 116 -13.00 -7.36 -1.33
N ASP A 117 -14.11 -7.11 -0.64
CA ASP A 117 -15.18 -6.21 -1.09
C ASP A 117 -14.77 -4.73 -0.95
N SER A 118 -15.67 -3.81 -1.31
CA SER A 118 -15.43 -2.35 -1.20
C SER A 118 -15.28 -1.86 0.24
N LEU A 119 -15.70 -2.65 1.23
CA LEU A 119 -15.64 -2.37 2.66
C LEU A 119 -14.49 -3.10 3.35
N TYR A 120 -13.60 -3.72 2.56
CA TYR A 120 -12.45 -4.48 3.02
C TYR A 120 -12.81 -5.77 3.79
N ASN A 121 -14.00 -6.33 3.57
CA ASN A 121 -14.34 -7.67 4.06
C ASN A 121 -13.85 -8.73 3.09
N VAL A 122 -13.42 -9.88 3.60
CA VAL A 122 -13.01 -11.02 2.77
C VAL A 122 -14.22 -11.63 2.08
N GLU A 123 -14.26 -11.59 0.75
CA GLU A 123 -15.25 -12.30 -0.05
C GLU A 123 -14.84 -13.78 -0.22
N TRP A 124 -13.55 -14.00 -0.50
CA TRP A 124 -12.94 -15.32 -0.56
C TRP A 124 -11.42 -15.22 -0.39
N GLN A 125 -10.81 -16.36 -0.03
CA GLN A 125 -9.36 -16.49 0.05
C GLN A 125 -8.94 -17.92 -0.34
N TYR A 126 -7.83 -18.04 -1.06
CA TYR A 126 -7.31 -19.32 -1.54
C TYR A 126 -5.80 -19.40 -1.40
N TRP A 127 -5.31 -20.61 -1.14
CA TRP A 127 -3.91 -20.98 -1.26
C TRP A 127 -3.71 -21.76 -2.56
N TYR A 128 -2.67 -21.40 -3.30
CA TYR A 128 -2.27 -22.04 -4.54
C TYR A 128 -0.80 -22.43 -4.42
N GLY A 129 -0.51 -23.71 -4.58
CA GLY A 129 0.86 -24.20 -4.47
C GLY A 129 0.92 -25.72 -4.46
N GLY A 130 2.12 -26.24 -4.31
CA GLY A 130 2.40 -27.67 -4.27
C GLY A 130 3.15 -28.11 -3.01
N SER A 131 4.02 -29.10 -3.15
CA SER A 131 4.87 -29.56 -2.03
C SER A 131 6.11 -28.69 -1.81
N ARG A 132 6.26 -27.59 -2.54
CA ARG A 132 7.40 -26.69 -2.53
C ARG A 132 6.91 -25.25 -2.31
N SER A 133 7.84 -24.36 -2.00
CA SER A 133 7.52 -22.95 -1.82
C SER A 133 7.19 -22.25 -3.13
N ASP A 134 6.03 -21.62 -3.18
CA ASP A 134 5.53 -20.79 -4.27
C ASP A 134 5.35 -19.35 -3.76
N TRP A 135 6.03 -18.40 -4.41
CA TRP A 135 6.07 -17.00 -3.97
C TRP A 135 5.38 -16.11 -4.99
N LEU A 136 4.45 -15.27 -4.53
CA LEU A 136 4.03 -14.10 -5.30
C LEU A 136 4.87 -12.88 -4.92
N TRP A 137 5.40 -12.23 -5.95
CA TRP A 137 6.21 -11.02 -5.81
C TRP A 137 5.43 -9.75 -6.09
N ASP A 138 4.55 -9.76 -7.10
CA ASP A 138 3.77 -8.58 -7.49
C ASP A 138 2.45 -8.96 -8.17
N MET A 139 1.54 -8.00 -8.26
CA MET A 139 0.27 -8.07 -9.00
C MET A 139 0.07 -6.75 -9.74
N ASP A 140 -0.12 -6.83 -11.06
CA ASP A 140 -0.35 -5.67 -11.94
C ASP A 140 -1.84 -5.40 -12.20
#